data_AF-A0A1Y6BHP4-F1
#
_entry.id   AF-A0A1Y6BHP4-F1
#
_cell.length_a   1.000
_cell.length_b   1.000
_cell.length_c   1.000
_cell.angle_alpha   90.00
_cell.angle_beta   90.00
_cell.angle_gamma   90.00
#
_symmetry.space_group_name_H-M   'P 1'
#
loop_
_entity.id
_entity.type
_entity.pdbx_description
1 polymer ?
#
loop_
_entity_poly.entity_id
_entity_poly.type
_entity_poly.pdbx_seq_one_letter_code
_entity_poly.pdbx_strand_id
1 'polypeptide(L)'
;MSIRPSILPSSLWGEPLWDYSVRVYGHKEVENIVLGLQDEYHANVDIILWCCWMDAEDICLSKEALDDVLITIDTVSQATLLKLREVRRYLKEAGSFTQVQAKVISKQLVNAELMVEKVLIHRLQDLTRRFAEVMEDREDPLSLTYYLDFLMIPDARQIAHLIRVASRGAQRTPIT
;
A
#
# COMPACT_ATOMS: atom_id res chain seq x y z
N MET A 1 22.24 -5.80 -43.13
CA MET A 1 21.52 -6.61 -42.12
C MET A 1 21.32 -5.71 -40.91
N SER A 2 20.17 -5.03 -40.83
CA SER A 2 19.91 -3.98 -39.84
C SER A 2 19.41 -4.63 -38.54
N ILE A 3 20.18 -4.47 -37.47
CA ILE A 3 19.79 -4.91 -36.12
C ILE A 3 18.69 -3.96 -35.66
N ARG A 4 17.46 -4.45 -35.60
CA ARG A 4 16.37 -3.71 -34.94
C ARG A 4 16.70 -3.66 -33.44
N PRO A 5 16.69 -2.48 -32.80
CA PRO A 5 16.77 -2.41 -31.35
C PRO A 5 15.56 -3.14 -30.77
N SER A 6 15.81 -4.12 -29.93
CA SER A 6 14.81 -4.78 -29.10
C SER A 6 14.19 -3.74 -28.17
N ILE A 7 12.98 -3.28 -28.50
CA ILE A 7 12.16 -2.45 -27.63
C ILE A 7 11.69 -3.39 -26.50
N LEU A 8 12.43 -3.42 -25.40
CA LEU A 8 11.92 -3.94 -24.13
C LEU A 8 10.65 -3.15 -23.78
N PRO A 9 9.54 -3.79 -23.36
CA PRO A 9 8.39 -3.06 -22.87
C PRO A 9 8.83 -2.14 -21.73
N SER A 10 8.39 -0.88 -21.79
CA SER A 10 8.90 0.21 -20.95
C SER A 10 8.50 0.09 -19.48
N SER A 11 7.68 -0.91 -19.12
CA SER A 11 7.38 -1.31 -17.74
C SER A 11 7.15 -2.82 -17.68
N LEU A 12 7.61 -3.45 -16.59
CA LEU A 12 7.33 -4.86 -16.25
C LEU A 12 5.84 -5.09 -15.89
N TRP A 13 5.11 -4.02 -15.61
CA TRP A 13 3.76 -4.00 -15.06
C TRP A 13 2.84 -3.13 -15.91
N GLY A 14 1.54 -3.39 -15.90
CA GLY A 14 0.51 -2.58 -16.55
C GLY A 14 0.36 -1.19 -15.94
N GLU A 15 0.56 -1.07 -14.62
CA GLU A 15 0.62 0.19 -13.90
C GLU A 15 1.67 0.12 -12.75
N PRO A 16 2.52 1.14 -12.56
CA PRO A 16 3.42 1.20 -11.40
C PRO A 16 2.64 1.19 -10.08
N LEU A 17 3.19 0.53 -9.05
CA LEU A 17 2.52 0.37 -7.75
C LEU A 17 2.15 1.73 -7.13
N TRP A 18 2.97 2.77 -7.28
CA TRP A 18 2.65 4.10 -6.78
C TRP A 18 1.39 4.68 -7.43
N ASP A 19 1.30 4.62 -8.76
CA ASP A 19 0.18 5.17 -9.50
C ASP A 19 -1.11 4.38 -9.22
N TYR A 20 -0.97 3.04 -9.10
CA TYR A 20 -2.03 2.16 -8.63
C TYR A 20 -2.52 2.54 -7.24
N SER A 21 -1.60 2.68 -6.28
CA SER A 21 -1.91 3.01 -4.88
C SER A 21 -2.63 4.34 -4.77
N VAL A 22 -2.16 5.38 -5.46
CA VAL A 22 -2.82 6.70 -5.48
C VAL A 22 -4.24 6.61 -6.05
N ARG A 23 -4.42 5.88 -7.16
CA ARG A 23 -5.74 5.71 -7.79
C ARG A 23 -6.71 4.92 -6.91
N VAL A 24 -6.27 3.79 -6.37
CA VAL A 24 -7.10 2.87 -5.59
C VAL A 24 -7.44 3.45 -4.22
N TYR A 25 -6.46 4.04 -3.53
CA TYR A 25 -6.71 4.70 -2.25
C TYR A 25 -7.57 5.96 -2.40
N GLY A 26 -7.52 6.64 -3.55
CA GLY A 26 -8.42 7.76 -3.86
C GLY A 26 -9.89 7.36 -4.01
N HIS A 27 -10.22 6.06 -4.07
CA HIS A 27 -11.60 5.60 -4.07
C HIS A 27 -12.15 5.56 -2.64
N LYS A 28 -13.19 6.36 -2.38
CA LYS A 28 -13.74 6.60 -1.02
C LYS A 28 -14.08 5.33 -0.24
N GLU A 29 -14.58 4.28 -0.90
CA GLU A 29 -14.88 3.02 -0.22
C GLU A 29 -13.61 2.29 0.24
N VAL A 30 -12.56 2.32 -0.58
CA VAL A 30 -11.26 1.73 -0.23
C VAL A 30 -10.65 2.54 0.91
N GLU A 31 -10.61 3.87 0.78
CA GLU A 31 -10.11 4.79 1.80
C GLU A 31 -10.75 4.51 3.16
N ASN A 32 -12.08 4.45 3.21
CA ASN A 32 -12.82 4.21 4.46
C ASN A 32 -12.46 2.87 5.12
N ILE A 33 -12.42 1.78 4.34
CA ILE A 33 -12.11 0.45 4.89
C ILE A 33 -10.66 0.42 5.39
N VAL A 34 -9.73 0.88 4.55
CA VAL A 34 -8.30 0.83 4.83
C VAL A 34 -7.92 1.75 5.99
N LEU A 35 -8.53 2.93 6.11
CA LEU A 35 -8.36 3.79 7.28
C LEU A 35 -8.85 3.12 8.56
N GLY A 36 -10.00 2.43 8.53
CA GLY A 36 -10.49 1.66 9.68
C GLY A 36 -9.49 0.58 10.10
N LEU A 37 -8.96 -0.18 9.14
CA LEU A 37 -7.95 -1.22 9.41
C LEU A 37 -6.66 -0.63 9.99
N GLN A 38 -6.22 0.52 9.47
CA GLN A 38 -5.05 1.22 9.96
C GLN A 38 -5.24 1.71 11.41
N ASP A 39 -6.38 2.33 11.71
CA ASP A 39 -6.61 2.96 13.00
C ASP A 39 -6.91 1.93 14.10
N GLU A 40 -7.61 0.84 13.79
CA GLU A 40 -8.03 -0.18 14.76
C GLU A 40 -6.98 -1.29 14.93
N TYR A 41 -6.33 -1.72 13.85
CA TYR A 41 -5.42 -2.87 13.86
C TYR A 41 -3.96 -2.52 13.54
N HIS A 42 -3.65 -1.23 13.37
CA HIS A 42 -2.33 -0.78 12.91
C HIS A 42 -1.89 -1.42 11.58
N ALA A 43 -2.86 -1.86 10.76
CA ALA A 43 -2.59 -2.49 9.49
C ALA A 43 -1.82 -1.53 8.57
N ASN A 44 -0.83 -2.05 7.87
CA ASN A 44 0.01 -1.24 7.00
C ASN A 44 -0.68 -1.03 5.66
N VAL A 45 -1.11 0.20 5.42
CA VAL A 45 -1.80 0.62 4.20
C VAL A 45 -1.00 0.30 2.93
N ASP A 46 0.31 0.49 2.94
CA ASP A 46 1.16 0.23 1.77
C ASP A 46 1.17 -1.26 1.42
N ILE A 47 1.17 -2.14 2.43
CA ILE A 47 1.10 -3.61 2.25
C ILE A 47 -0.29 -4.02 1.74
N ILE A 48 -1.37 -3.43 2.26
CA ILE A 48 -2.73 -3.69 1.77
C ILE A 48 -2.85 -3.36 0.28
N LEU A 49 -2.38 -2.16 -0.11
CA LEU A 49 -2.42 -1.70 -1.48
C LEU A 49 -1.51 -2.54 -2.40
N TRP A 50 -0.36 -2.98 -1.89
CA TRP A 50 0.52 -3.91 -2.58
C TRP A 50 -0.13 -5.27 -2.86
N CYS A 51 -0.80 -5.88 -1.89
CA CYS A 51 -1.56 -7.11 -2.12
C CYS A 51 -2.66 -6.94 -3.17
N CYS A 52 -3.33 -5.78 -3.20
CA CYS A 52 -4.33 -5.48 -4.21
C CYS A 52 -3.72 -5.29 -5.60
N TRP A 53 -2.55 -4.65 -5.67
CA TRP A 53 -1.82 -4.45 -6.92
C TRP A 53 -1.32 -5.78 -7.51
N MET A 54 -0.81 -6.69 -6.67
CA MET A 54 -0.43 -8.04 -7.12
C MET A 54 -1.62 -8.81 -7.71
N ASP A 55 -2.81 -8.76 -7.09
CA ASP A 55 -4.04 -9.36 -7.65
C ASP A 55 -4.43 -8.71 -9.00
N ALA A 56 -4.22 -7.41 -9.16
CA ALA A 56 -4.55 -6.68 -10.39
C ALA A 56 -3.58 -6.95 -11.54
N GLU A 57 -2.31 -7.21 -11.24
CA GLU A 57 -1.23 -7.46 -12.20
C GLU A 57 -0.97 -8.97 -12.42
N ASP A 58 -1.80 -9.86 -11.86
CA ASP A 58 -1.67 -11.33 -11.91
C ASP A 58 -0.30 -11.82 -11.40
N ILE A 59 0.19 -11.19 -10.32
CA ILE A 59 1.46 -11.54 -9.68
C ILE A 59 1.18 -12.53 -8.54
N CYS A 60 1.71 -13.74 -8.67
CA CYS A 60 1.53 -14.82 -7.69
C CYS A 60 2.82 -15.06 -6.90
N LEU A 61 3.07 -14.26 -5.87
CA LEU A 61 4.19 -14.50 -4.95
C LEU A 61 3.80 -15.50 -3.87
N SER A 62 4.76 -16.27 -3.39
CA SER A 62 4.61 -17.15 -2.24
C SER A 62 4.47 -16.36 -0.93
N LYS A 63 3.96 -17.01 0.12
CA LYS A 63 3.69 -16.37 1.41
C LYS A 63 4.95 -15.92 2.14
N GLU A 64 6.10 -16.55 1.86
CA GLU A 64 7.42 -16.19 2.39
C GLU A 64 7.83 -14.77 1.97
N ALA A 65 7.33 -14.25 0.84
CA ALA A 65 7.57 -12.87 0.44
C ALA A 65 7.02 -11.86 1.46
N LEU A 66 5.97 -12.23 2.21
CA LEU A 66 5.41 -11.38 3.27
C LEU A 66 6.41 -11.19 4.41
N ASP A 67 7.17 -12.22 4.78
CA ASP A 67 8.13 -12.14 5.89
C ASP A 67 9.20 -11.09 5.61
N ASP A 68 9.77 -11.10 4.40
CA ASP A 68 10.76 -10.10 3.98
C ASP A 68 10.16 -8.69 3.91
N VAL A 69 8.91 -8.56 3.49
CA VAL A 69 8.19 -7.28 3.48
C VAL A 69 7.95 -6.76 4.89
N LEU A 70 7.54 -7.60 5.84
CA LEU A 70 7.35 -7.21 7.23
C LEU A 70 8.67 -6.75 7.86
N ILE A 71 9.77 -7.46 7.60
CA ILE A 71 11.10 -7.10 8.11
C ILE A 71 11.60 -5.78 7.51
N THR A 72 11.41 -5.55 6.21
CA THR A 72 12.07 -4.43 5.51
C THR A 72 11.21 -3.19 5.34
N ILE A 73 9.90 -3.36 5.19
CA ILE A 73 8.94 -2.29 4.94
C ILE A 73 8.19 -1.95 6.22
N ASP A 74 7.57 -2.95 6.86
CA ASP A 74 6.74 -2.67 8.04
C ASP A 74 7.57 -2.15 9.21
N THR A 75 8.75 -2.74 9.47
CA THR A 75 9.68 -2.23 10.49
C THR A 75 10.03 -0.76 10.29
N VAL A 76 10.26 -0.32 9.04
CA VAL A 76 10.56 1.09 8.73
C VAL A 76 9.31 1.95 8.90
N SER A 77 8.15 1.48 8.44
CA SER A 77 6.86 2.15 8.62
C SER A 77 6.56 2.42 10.10
N GLN A 78 6.69 1.40 10.96
CA GLN A 78 6.49 1.53 12.41
C GLN A 78 7.51 2.49 13.04
N ALA A 79 8.76 2.46 12.60
CA ALA A 79 9.80 3.34 13.14
C ALA A 79 9.66 4.81 12.70
N THR A 80 8.86 5.10 11.65
CA THR A 80 8.74 6.42 11.01
C THR A 80 7.30 6.91 10.94
N LEU A 81 6.46 6.33 10.07
CA LEU A 81 5.08 6.74 9.82
C LEU A 81 4.21 6.71 11.08
N LEU A 82 4.33 5.66 11.90
CA LEU A 82 3.55 5.58 13.14
C LEU A 82 3.84 6.80 14.03
N LYS A 83 5.12 7.15 14.21
CA LYS A 83 5.53 8.29 15.03
C LYS A 83 5.05 9.62 14.45
N LEU A 84 5.07 9.79 13.13
CA LEU A 84 4.52 10.98 12.49
C LEU A 84 3.00 11.10 12.73
N ARG A 85 2.27 9.98 12.60
CA ARG A 85 0.83 9.91 12.83
C ARG A 85 0.47 10.17 14.29
N GLU A 86 1.26 9.69 15.24
CA GLU A 86 1.12 9.98 16.67
C GLU A 86 1.26 11.48 16.96
N VAL A 87 2.30 12.13 16.42
CA VAL A 87 2.49 13.59 16.57
C VAL A 87 1.31 14.34 15.95
N ARG A 88 0.85 13.92 14.77
CA ARG A 88 -0.32 14.52 14.11
C ARG A 88 -1.60 14.37 14.91
N ARG A 89 -1.82 13.22 15.56
CA ARG A 89 -2.97 12.98 16.45
C ARG A 89 -2.89 13.87 17.69
N TYR A 90 -1.71 13.93 18.32
CA TYR A 90 -1.46 14.79 19.47
C TYR A 90 -1.76 16.27 19.17
N LEU A 91 -1.36 16.78 18.00
CA LEU A 91 -1.66 18.17 17.58
C LEU A 91 -3.15 18.49 17.53
N LYS A 92 -4.02 17.49 17.25
CA LYS A 92 -5.48 17.68 17.24
C LYS A 92 -6.07 17.66 18.65
N GLU A 93 -5.49 16.86 19.55
CA GLU A 93 -6.07 16.55 20.86
C GLU A 93 -5.54 17.43 22.01
N ALA A 94 -4.26 17.84 21.96
CA ALA A 94 -3.57 18.43 23.11
C ALA A 94 -4.07 19.81 23.55
N GLY A 95 -4.88 20.50 22.74
CA GLY A 95 -5.40 21.84 23.03
C GLY A 95 -4.34 22.94 23.23
N SER A 96 -3.05 22.60 23.15
CA SER A 96 -1.91 23.50 23.35
C SER A 96 -1.60 24.36 22.13
N PHE A 97 -2.21 24.06 20.99
CA PHE A 97 -2.08 24.80 19.73
C PHE A 97 -3.42 25.41 19.34
N THR A 98 -3.38 26.60 18.75
CA THR A 98 -4.56 27.13 18.05
C THR A 98 -4.90 26.24 16.85
N GLN A 99 -6.17 26.24 16.41
CA GLN A 99 -6.60 25.46 15.24
C GLN A 99 -5.79 25.79 13.98
N VAL A 100 -5.41 27.06 13.79
CA VAL A 100 -4.60 27.51 12.65
C VAL A 100 -3.19 26.92 12.71
N GLN A 101 -2.53 26.98 13.88
CA GLN A 101 -1.19 26.39 14.07
C GLN A 101 -1.22 24.87 13.88
N ALA A 102 -2.18 24.19 14.51
CA ALA A 102 -2.34 22.74 14.38
C ALA A 102 -2.53 22.33 12.91
N LYS A 103 -3.32 23.09 12.14
CA LYS A 103 -3.55 22.84 10.71
C LYS A 103 -2.29 23.01 9.86
N VAL A 104 -1.50 24.07 10.09
CA VAL A 104 -0.27 24.32 9.34
C VAL A 104 0.78 23.24 9.59
N ILE A 105 0.99 22.85 10.85
CA ILE A 105 1.95 21.80 11.22
C ILE A 105 1.47 20.44 10.71
N SER A 106 0.19 20.11 10.89
CA SER A 106 -0.40 18.87 10.38
C SER A 106 -0.20 18.72 8.87
N LYS A 107 -0.29 19.81 8.10
CA LYS A 107 -0.02 19.78 6.66
C LYS A 107 1.42 19.35 6.34
N GLN A 108 2.41 19.81 7.12
CA GLN A 108 3.80 19.41 6.91
C GLN A 108 4.04 17.95 7.30
N LEU A 109 3.39 17.48 8.37
CA LEU A 109 3.46 16.07 8.77
C LEU A 109 2.84 15.16 7.70
N VAL A 110 1.68 15.52 7.15
CA VAL A 110 1.05 14.79 6.04
C VAL A 110 1.99 14.72 4.83
N ASN A 111 2.66 15.81 4.47
CA ASN A 111 3.64 15.79 3.38
C ASN A 111 4.82 14.86 3.67
N ALA A 112 5.34 14.87 4.91
CA ALA A 112 6.42 13.99 5.32
C ALA A 112 5.99 12.51 5.31
N GLU A 113 4.78 12.20 5.79
CA GLU A 113 4.18 10.86 5.71
C GLU A 113 4.11 10.40 4.24
N LEU A 114 3.56 11.22 3.35
CA LEU A 114 3.44 10.89 1.92
C LEU A 114 4.81 10.66 1.26
N MET A 115 5.84 11.43 1.64
CA MET A 115 7.20 11.22 1.13
C MET A 115 7.78 9.88 1.59
N VAL A 116 7.52 9.47 2.84
CA VAL A 116 7.96 8.18 3.36
C VAL A 116 7.19 7.04 2.71
N GLU A 117 5.86 7.11 2.64
CA GLU A 117 4.99 6.13 1.97
C GLU A 117 5.42 5.92 0.52
N LYS A 118 5.70 7.00 -0.22
CA LYS A 118 6.22 6.91 -1.59
C LYS A 118 7.52 6.12 -1.70
N VAL A 119 8.46 6.35 -0.78
CA VAL A 119 9.71 5.59 -0.74
C VAL A 119 9.46 4.11 -0.42
N LEU A 120 8.57 3.81 0.53
CA LEU A 120 8.22 2.44 0.92
C LEU A 120 7.52 1.68 -0.22
N ILE A 121 6.57 2.32 -0.90
CA ILE A 121 5.90 1.77 -2.09
C ILE A 121 6.90 1.49 -3.22
N HIS A 122 7.84 2.40 -3.51
CA HIS A 122 8.86 2.12 -4.52
C HIS A 122 9.75 0.94 -4.13
N ARG A 123 10.11 0.80 -2.85
CA ARG A 123 10.84 -0.36 -2.33
C ARG A 123 10.04 -1.65 -2.45
N LEU A 124 8.74 -1.63 -2.16
CA LEU A 124 7.82 -2.77 -2.35
C LEU A 124 7.81 -3.23 -3.81
N GLN A 125 7.72 -2.29 -4.76
CA GLN A 125 7.78 -2.63 -6.19
C GLN A 125 9.13 -3.26 -6.57
N ASP A 126 10.24 -2.72 -6.06
CA ASP A 126 11.58 -3.27 -6.31
C ASP A 126 11.80 -4.65 -5.67
N LEU A 127 11.18 -4.91 -4.52
CA LEU A 127 11.16 -6.23 -3.88
C LEU A 127 10.33 -7.21 -4.72
N THR A 128 9.15 -6.79 -5.18
CA THR A 128 8.27 -7.61 -6.02
C THR A 128 8.99 -8.09 -7.27
N ARG A 129 9.72 -7.19 -7.96
CA ARG A 129 10.52 -7.58 -9.13
C ARG A 129 11.53 -8.68 -8.80
N ARG A 130 12.17 -8.61 -7.63
CA ARG A 130 13.14 -9.62 -7.19
C ARG A 130 12.46 -10.94 -6.82
N PHE A 131 11.34 -10.87 -6.10
CA PHE A 131 10.58 -12.06 -5.68
C PHE A 131 9.94 -12.79 -6.85
N ALA A 132 9.48 -12.08 -7.88
CA ALA A 132 8.88 -12.68 -9.07
C ALA A 132 9.81 -13.68 -9.79
N GLU A 133 11.13 -13.59 -9.58
CA GLU A 133 12.10 -14.51 -10.17
C GLU A 133 12.35 -15.79 -9.33
N VAL A 134 12.07 -15.76 -8.01
CA VAL A 134 12.53 -16.78 -7.06
C VAL A 134 11.48 -17.29 -6.08
N MET A 135 10.35 -16.62 -5.96
CA MET A 135 9.27 -16.88 -4.99
C MET A 135 7.90 -16.88 -5.69
N GLU A 136 7.82 -17.40 -6.93
CA GLU A 136 6.52 -17.58 -7.60
C GLU A 136 5.79 -18.79 -7.02
N ASP A 137 4.52 -18.61 -6.62
CA ASP A 137 3.62 -19.69 -6.20
C ASP A 137 2.21 -19.42 -6.73
N ARG A 138 1.82 -20.16 -7.77
CA ARG A 138 0.49 -20.07 -8.38
C ARG A 138 -0.55 -20.95 -7.71
N GLU A 139 -0.14 -21.91 -6.88
CA GLU A 139 -1.06 -22.85 -6.24
C GLU A 139 -1.66 -22.23 -4.97
N ASP A 140 -0.84 -21.54 -4.17
CA ASP A 140 -1.27 -20.90 -2.92
C ASP A 140 -0.63 -19.51 -2.72
N PRO A 141 -0.93 -18.53 -3.60
CA PRO A 141 -0.30 -17.23 -3.58
C PRO A 141 -0.62 -16.43 -2.32
N LEU A 142 0.32 -15.58 -1.93
CA LEU A 142 0.12 -14.48 -1.01
C LEU A 142 -1.07 -13.64 -1.47
N SER A 143 -2.02 -13.42 -0.57
CA SER A 143 -3.22 -12.65 -0.84
C SER A 143 -3.48 -11.65 0.28
N LEU A 144 -4.31 -10.64 0.00
CA LEU A 144 -4.76 -9.70 1.02
C LEU A 144 -5.44 -10.43 2.19
N THR A 145 -6.24 -11.48 1.91
CA THR A 145 -6.85 -12.31 2.96
C THR A 145 -5.80 -12.89 3.90
N TYR A 146 -4.72 -13.44 3.35
CA TYR A 146 -3.63 -14.01 4.16
C TYR A 146 -2.97 -12.95 5.05
N TYR A 147 -2.70 -11.76 4.53
CA TYR A 147 -2.14 -10.66 5.33
C TYR A 147 -3.08 -10.22 6.45
N LEU A 148 -4.38 -10.10 6.18
CA LEU A 148 -5.36 -9.72 7.21
C LEU A 148 -5.53 -10.83 8.27
N ASP A 149 -5.51 -12.10 7.87
CA ASP A 149 -5.49 -13.25 8.80
C ASP A 149 -4.22 -13.25 9.66
N PHE A 150 -3.06 -12.93 9.09
CA PHE A 150 -1.80 -12.81 9.83
C PHE A 150 -1.88 -11.74 10.94
N LEU A 151 -2.60 -10.64 10.70
CA LEU A 151 -2.88 -9.60 11.70
C LEU A 151 -4.00 -9.98 12.68
N MET A 152 -4.57 -11.18 12.58
CA MET A 152 -5.70 -11.64 13.40
C MET A 152 -6.95 -10.74 13.27
N ILE A 153 -7.15 -10.13 12.11
CA ILE A 153 -8.30 -9.26 11.85
C ILE A 153 -9.56 -10.14 11.67
N PRO A 154 -10.65 -9.87 12.41
CA PRO A 154 -11.89 -10.62 12.24
C PRO A 154 -12.47 -10.41 10.84
N ASP A 155 -13.17 -11.41 10.32
CA ASP A 155 -13.79 -11.37 8.98
C ASP A 155 -12.82 -11.01 7.84
N ALA A 156 -11.53 -11.30 7.99
CA ALA A 156 -10.46 -11.00 7.03
C ALA A 156 -10.82 -11.33 5.58
N ARG A 157 -11.42 -12.50 5.32
CA ARG A 157 -11.87 -12.90 3.99
C ARG A 157 -12.94 -11.97 3.41
N GLN A 158 -13.92 -11.57 4.23
CA GLN A 158 -14.99 -10.67 3.80
C GLN A 158 -14.45 -9.25 3.56
N ILE A 159 -13.58 -8.76 4.44
CA ILE A 159 -12.95 -7.44 4.31
C ILE A 159 -12.07 -7.40 3.05
N ALA A 160 -11.21 -8.41 2.84
CA ALA A 160 -10.37 -8.51 1.66
C ALA A 160 -11.21 -8.58 0.37
N HIS A 161 -12.37 -9.25 0.40
CA HIS A 161 -13.30 -9.25 -0.72
C HIS A 161 -13.87 -7.85 -0.99
N LEU A 162 -14.33 -7.14 0.03
CA LEU A 162 -14.85 -5.78 -0.11
C LEU A 162 -13.81 -4.81 -0.70
N ILE A 163 -12.58 -4.85 -0.18
CA ILE A 163 -11.47 -4.04 -0.71
C ILE A 163 -11.23 -4.37 -2.18
N ARG A 164 -11.16 -5.66 -2.54
CA ARG A 164 -10.92 -6.08 -3.93
C ARG A 164 -12.01 -5.62 -4.89
N VAL A 165 -13.28 -5.73 -4.48
CA VAL A 165 -14.42 -5.25 -5.28
C VAL A 165 -14.33 -3.73 -5.46
N ALA A 166 -14.05 -2.98 -4.39
CA ALA A 166 -13.90 -1.52 -4.46
C ALA A 166 -12.69 -1.09 -5.30
N SER A 167 -11.55 -1.79 -5.19
CA SER A 167 -10.34 -1.55 -6.00
C SER A 167 -10.58 -1.75 -7.50
N ARG A 168 -11.43 -2.71 -7.87
CA ARG A 168 -11.88 -2.92 -9.26
C ARG A 168 -12.87 -1.83 -9.72
N GLY A 169 -13.69 -1.31 -8.82
CA GLY A 169 -14.57 -0.17 -9.07
C GLY A 169 -13.82 1.14 -9.33
N ALA A 170 -12.61 1.28 -8.78
CA ALA A 170 -11.70 2.41 -9.00
C ALA A 170 -11.03 2.44 -10.39
N GLN A 171 -11.61 1.79 -11.41
CA GLN A 171 -11.09 1.77 -12.78
C GLN A 171 -10.93 3.19 -13.35
N ARG A 172 -9.98 3.34 -14.27
CA ARG A 172 -9.53 4.61 -14.87
C ARG A 172 -10.71 5.45 -15.38
N THR A 173 -11.24 6.34 -14.55
CA THR A 173 -12.08 7.45 -15.04
C THR A 173 -11.19 8.26 -15.99
N PRO A 174 -11.59 8.51 -17.24
CA PRO A 174 -10.82 9.38 -18.12
C PRO A 174 -10.75 10.74 -17.43
N ILE A 175 -9.54 11.23 -17.16
CA ILE A 175 -9.34 12.64 -16.82
C ILE A 175 -9.86 13.40 -18.04
N THR A 176 -11.02 14.04 -17.87
CA THR A 176 -11.61 14.91 -18.89
C THR A 176 -10.98 16.28 -18.81
#